data_AF-D9VM28-F1
#
_entry.id   AF-D9VM28-F1
#
_cell.length_a   1.000
_cell.length_b   1.000
_cell.length_c   1.000
_cell.angle_alpha   90.00
_cell.angle_beta   90.00
_cell.angle_gamma   90.00
#
_symmetry.space_group_name_H-M   'P 1'
#
loop_
_entity.id
_entity.type
_entity.pdbx_description
1 polymer ?
#
loop_
_entity_poly.entity_id
_entity_poly.type
_entity_poly.pdbx_seq_one_letter_code
_entity_poly.pdbx_strand_id
1 'polypeptide(L)' 'MMLAFSVREALRQAAAAFGPAGTGVELASPATPEAVYWAVESARRGGARGVSGVPADASVLSNV' A
#
# COMPACT_ATOMS: atom_id res chain seq x y z
N MET A 1 17.01 -6.47 -16.62
CA MET A 1 15.79 -5.80 -16.11
C MET A 1 15.05 -6.67 -15.07
N MET A 2 15.77 -7.21 -14.08
CA MET A 2 15.24 -8.18 -13.11
C MET A 2 15.19 -7.61 -11.68
N LEU A 3 16.03 -6.62 -11.38
CA LEU A 3 16.16 -6.01 -10.05
C LEU A 3 14.96 -5.14 -9.64
N ALA A 4 14.54 -4.17 -10.45
CA ALA A 4 13.47 -3.24 -10.07
C ALA A 4 12.12 -3.95 -9.81
N PHE A 5 11.78 -4.95 -10.65
CA PHE A 5 10.60 -5.78 -10.43
C PHE A 5 10.76 -6.71 -9.22
N SER A 6 11.94 -7.30 -9.01
CA SER A 6 12.23 -8.12 -7.83
C SER A 6 12.08 -7.33 -6.53
N VAL A 7 12.56 -6.09 -6.49
CA VAL A 7 12.39 -5.19 -5.34
C VAL A 7 10.93 -4.86 -5.10
N ARG A 8 10.16 -4.52 -6.15
CA ARG A 8 8.71 -4.25 -6.01
C ARG A 8 7.95 -5.46 -5.43
N GLU A 9 8.25 -6.67 -5.90
CA GLU A 9 7.59 -7.88 -5.36
C GLU A 9 8.05 -8.20 -3.93
N ALA A 10 9.33 -7.99 -3.61
CA ALA A 10 9.81 -8.12 -2.22
C ALA A 10 9.08 -7.15 -1.29
N LEU A 11 8.87 -5.90 -1.72
CA LEU A 11 8.13 -4.90 -0.94
C LEU A 11 6.64 -5.24 -0.80
N ARG A 12 5.99 -5.77 -1.86
CA ARG A 12 4.60 -6.24 -1.77
C ARG A 12 4.47 -7.40 -0.78
N GLN A 13 5.41 -8.34 -0.81
CA GLN A 13 5.45 -9.45 0.15
C GLN A 13 5.68 -8.96 1.58
N ALA A 14 6.60 -8.01 1.78
CA ALA A 14 6.83 -7.40 3.09
C ALA A 14 5.57 -6.68 3.61
N ALA A 15 4.89 -5.89 2.79
CA ALA A 15 3.66 -5.21 3.16
C ALA A 15 2.54 -6.20 3.56
N ALA A 16 2.42 -7.32 2.83
CA ALA A 16 1.47 -8.39 3.18
C ALA A 16 1.86 -9.15 4.46
N ALA A 17 3.14 -9.22 4.79
CA ALA A 17 3.63 -9.88 6.01
C ALA A 17 3.53 -8.99 7.26
N PHE A 18 3.68 -7.67 7.12
CA PHE A 18 3.72 -6.72 8.25
C PHE A 18 2.44 -5.90 8.43
N GLY A 19 1.63 -5.72 7.39
CA GLY A 19 0.39 -4.95 7.44
C GLY A 19 -0.86 -5.83 7.54
N PRO A 20 -2.01 -5.26 7.94
CA PRO A 20 -3.31 -5.92 7.84
C PRO A 20 -3.61 -6.45 6.43
N ALA A 21 -4.47 -7.45 6.33
CA ALA A 21 -4.90 -7.97 5.03
C ALA A 21 -5.45 -6.85 4.12
N GLY A 22 -4.98 -6.81 2.87
CA GLY A 22 -5.34 -5.75 1.92
C GLY A 22 -4.46 -4.50 1.96
N THR A 23 -3.40 -4.48 2.78
CA THR A 23 -2.47 -3.35 2.82
C THR A 23 -1.61 -3.26 1.56
N GLY A 24 -1.83 -2.23 0.75
CA GLY A 24 -0.96 -1.82 -0.36
C GLY A 24 -0.05 -0.66 0.03
N VAL A 25 1.15 -0.62 -0.54
CA VAL A 25 2.12 0.47 -0.36
C VAL A 25 2.28 1.21 -1.67
N GLU A 26 1.96 2.50 -1.67
CA GLU A 26 2.19 3.42 -2.79
C GLU A 26 3.59 4.05 -2.64
N LEU A 27 4.33 4.14 -3.75
CA LEU A 27 5.66 4.73 -3.77
C LEU A 27 5.75 5.68 -4.97
N ALA A 28 5.81 6.97 -4.68
CA ALA A 28 6.07 8.00 -5.68
C ALA A 28 7.45 7.80 -6.35
N SER A 29 7.57 8.25 -7.59
CA SER A 29 8.84 8.27 -8.31
C SER A 29 9.64 9.54 -8.00
N PRO A 30 10.95 9.46 -7.69
CA PRO A 30 11.75 8.24 -7.55
C PRO A 30 11.51 7.51 -6.21
N ALA A 31 11.39 6.19 -6.23
CA ALA A 31 11.19 5.37 -5.03
C ALA A 31 12.50 5.20 -4.25
N THR A 32 12.94 6.28 -3.59
CA THR A 32 14.19 6.26 -2.82
C THR A 32 14.12 5.27 -1.65
N PRO A 33 15.26 4.72 -1.20
CA PRO A 33 15.29 3.78 -0.08
C PRO A 33 14.63 4.31 1.21
N GLU A 34 14.73 5.61 1.48
CA GLU A 34 14.12 6.26 2.64
C GLU A 34 12.60 6.30 2.53
N ALA A 35 12.07 6.64 1.34
CA ALA A 35 10.63 6.62 1.07
C ALA A 35 10.07 5.20 1.23
N VAL A 36 10.82 4.19 0.74
CA VAL A 36 10.49 2.77 0.91
C VAL A 36 10.44 2.37 2.38
N TYR A 37 11.45 2.73 3.17
CA TYR A 37 11.51 2.41 4.60
C TYR A 37 10.29 2.96 5.35
N TRP A 38 9.98 4.24 5.16
CA TRP A 38 8.84 4.89 5.84
C TRP A 38 7.49 4.33 5.41
N ALA A 39 7.35 3.92 4.15
CA ALA A 39 6.12 3.35 3.66
C ALA A 39 5.84 1.95 4.27
N VAL A 40 6.88 1.11 4.42
CA VAL A 40 6.77 -0.20 5.10
C VAL A 40 6.49 -0.02 6.60
N GLU A 41 7.18 0.91 7.25
CA GLU A 41 6.95 1.20 8.67
C GLU A 41 5.54 1.72 8.94
N SER A 42 4.99 2.54 8.04
CA SER A 42 3.60 3.01 8.11
C SER A 42 2.60 1.88 7.89
N ALA A 43 2.87 0.96 6.96
CA ALA A 43 2.06 -0.24 6.75
C ALA A 43 2.03 -1.12 8.00
N ARG A 44 3.18 -1.31 8.66
CA ARG A 44 3.30 -2.07 9.92
C ARG A 44 2.48 -1.46 11.06
N ARG A 45 2.33 -0.13 11.10
CA ARG A 45 1.52 0.59 12.09
C ARG A 45 0.02 0.64 11.75
N GLY A 46 -0.39 0.02 10.64
CA GLY A 46 -1.78 0.06 10.14
C GLY A 46 -2.16 1.38 9.46
N GLY A 47 -1.17 2.24 9.16
CA GLY A 47 -1.38 3.58 8.59
C GLY A 47 -1.14 3.68 7.09
N ALA A 48 -0.81 2.59 6.40
CA ALA A 48 -0.75 2.61 4.95
C ALA A 48 -2.17 2.81 4.43
N ARG A 49 -2.40 3.94 3.75
CA ARG A 49 -3.59 4.20 2.96
C ARG A 49 -3.55 3.24 1.77
N GLY A 50 -3.79 1.97 2.06
CA GLY A 50 -4.03 0.95 1.06
C GLY A 50 -5.07 1.53 0.13
N VAL A 51 -4.86 1.31 -1.17
CA VAL A 51 -5.88 1.47 -2.19
C VAL A 51 -7.20 1.06 -1.55
N SER A 52 -8.00 2.06 -1.17
CA SER A 52 -9.38 1.83 -0.85
C SER A 52 -9.92 1.39 -2.20
N GLY A 53 -10.02 0.08 -2.39
CA GLY A 53 -11.13 -0.43 -3.17
C GLY A 53 -12.34 0.37 -2.70
N VAL A 54 -13.09 0.89 -3.63
CA VAL A 54 -14.42 1.40 -3.33
C VAL A 54 -15.30 0.15 -3.23
N PRO A 55 -15.70 -0.34 -2.03
CA PRO A 55 -16.85 -1.21 -1.93
C PRO A 55 -18.12 -0.37 -1.81
N ALA A 56 -18.76 -0.12 -2.95
CA ALA A 56 -20.21 -0.17 -3.15
C ALA A 56 -21.21 0.42 -2.11
N ASP A 57 -20.90 1.49 -1.38
CA ASP A 57 -21.88 2.20 -0.52
C ASP A 57 -22.00 3.71 -0.76
N ALA A 58 -21.14 4.29 -1.60
CA ALA A 58 -21.02 5.73 -1.84
C ALA A 58 -22.28 6.45 -2.42
N SER A 59 -23.44 5.82 -2.61
CA SER A 59 -24.63 6.53 -3.10
C SER A 59 -25.97 6.04 -2.55
N VAL A 60 -26.01 5.11 -1.58
CA VAL A 60 -27.30 4.68 -0.98
C VAL A 60 -27.87 5.75 -0.02
N LEU A 61 -27.11 6.80 0.29
CA LEU A 61 -27.54 7.89 1.18
C LEU A 61 -28.01 9.17 0.46
N SER A 62 -28.10 9.20 -0.88
CA SER A 62 -28.65 10.37 -1.60
C SER A 62 -30.19 10.35 -1.69
N ASN A 63 -30.90 9.80 -0.69
CA ASN A 63 -32.35 9.75 -0.69
C ASN A 63 -32.98 10.09 0.67
N VAL A 64 -32.54 11.22 1.25
CA VAL A 64 -33.33 11.99 2.23
C VAL A 64 -33.31 13.45 1.83
#